data_AF-A0A1W9RWR2-F1
#
_entry.id   AF-A0A1W9RWR2-F1
#
_cell.length_a   1.000
_cell.length_b   1.000
_cell.length_c   1.000
_cell.angle_alpha   90.00
_cell.angle_beta   90.00
_cell.angle_gamma   90.00
#
_symmetry.space_group_name_H-M   'P 1'
#
loop_
_entity.id
_entity.type
_entity.pdbx_description
1 polymer ?
#
loop_
_entity_poly.entity_id
_entity_poly.type
_entity_poly.pdbx_seq_one_letter_code
_entity_poly.pdbx_strand_id
1 'polypeptide(L)'
;MLILAVPVFAGVEIENQDNSSIEGVVRLPEFEQVSVGGYTKLSFDMAGSYNEEARPDIPILSILVAIPTSTGGEVEILDTDYEDIPINIDTWAPVPDDAGNLYRDEKFYSEFSTYPTSIAKTGNVGILREFRVLPVSFVGVQLIREKHIARVYKSIHFRIRLTGSASPVSNCVSESYIPLYRALVANYDIVSST
;
A
#
# COMPACT_ATOMS: atom_id res chain seq x y z
N MET A 1 2.40 27.76 16.34
CA MET A 1 3.20 26.96 15.39
C MET A 1 2.22 26.06 14.68
N LEU A 2 1.76 26.46 13.49
CA LEU A 2 0.81 25.67 12.71
C LEU A 2 1.62 24.50 12.12
N ILE A 3 1.48 23.30 12.67
CA ILE A 3 1.95 22.10 12.00
C ILE A 3 1.02 21.96 10.80
N LEU A 4 1.47 22.38 9.61
CA LEU A 4 0.84 21.97 8.37
C LEU A 4 0.93 20.44 8.35
N ALA A 5 -0.18 19.78 8.67
CA ALA A 5 -0.31 18.36 8.42
C ALA A 5 -0.20 18.19 6.91
N VAL A 6 0.97 17.75 6.44
CA VAL A 6 1.11 17.22 5.09
C VAL A 6 0.05 16.12 4.99
N PRO A 7 -0.83 16.13 3.97
CA PRO A 7 -1.78 15.05 3.82
C PRO A 7 -0.98 13.75 3.70
N VAL A 8 -1.26 12.81 4.61
CA VAL A 8 -0.70 11.45 4.68
C VAL A 8 -0.85 10.71 3.32
N PHE A 9 -1.70 11.23 2.44
CA PHE A 9 -2.03 10.66 1.14
C PHE A 9 -1.70 11.58 -0.04
N ALA A 10 -0.61 12.34 -0.02
CA ALA A 10 -0.22 13.26 -1.11
C ALA A 10 -0.13 12.61 -2.52
N GLY A 11 -0.25 11.29 -2.63
CA GLY A 11 -0.32 10.55 -3.91
C GLY A 11 -1.61 9.77 -4.15
N VAL A 12 -2.64 9.81 -3.29
CA VAL A 12 -3.86 8.99 -3.47
C VAL A 12 -5.02 9.87 -3.85
N GLU A 13 -5.71 9.49 -4.93
CA GLU A 13 -6.87 10.19 -5.44
C GLU A 13 -7.99 9.18 -5.71
N ILE A 14 -9.15 9.38 -5.09
CA ILE A 14 -10.34 8.57 -5.31
C ILE A 14 -11.14 9.23 -6.42
N GLU A 15 -11.26 8.54 -7.55
CA GLU A 15 -11.84 9.06 -8.78
C GLU A 15 -13.34 8.77 -8.86
N ASN A 16 -13.76 7.60 -8.35
CA ASN A 16 -15.15 7.18 -8.36
C ASN A 16 -15.47 6.30 -7.14
N GLN A 17 -16.70 6.39 -6.63
CA GLN A 17 -17.18 5.55 -5.54
C GLN A 17 -18.69 5.36 -5.63
N ASP A 18 -19.13 4.11 -5.52
CA ASP A 18 -20.52 3.72 -5.39
C ASP A 18 -20.70 2.61 -4.32
N ASN A 19 -21.90 2.03 -4.23
CA ASN A 19 -22.22 1.00 -3.22
C ASN A 19 -21.53 -0.36 -3.48
N SER A 20 -20.92 -0.53 -4.65
CA SER A 20 -20.32 -1.78 -5.12
C SER A 20 -18.82 -1.66 -5.40
N SER A 21 -18.30 -0.45 -5.59
CA SER A 21 -16.90 -0.24 -5.93
C SER A 21 -16.33 1.10 -5.48
N ILE A 22 -15.02 1.12 -5.27
CA ILE A 22 -14.22 2.32 -5.03
C ILE A 22 -13.04 2.28 -6.00
N GLU A 23 -12.89 3.31 -6.82
CA GLU A 23 -11.84 3.43 -7.83
C GLU A 23 -10.96 4.63 -7.54
N GLY A 24 -9.68 4.48 -7.84
CA GLY A 24 -8.75 5.57 -7.70
C GLY A 24 -7.39 5.27 -8.28
N VAL A 25 -6.50 6.23 -8.10
CA VAL A 25 -5.10 6.14 -8.48
C VAL A 25 -4.24 6.40 -7.26
N VAL A 26 -3.23 5.57 -7.09
CA VAL A 26 -2.12 5.82 -6.17
C VAL A 26 -0.89 6.17 -6.98
N ARG A 27 -0.27 7.30 -6.63
CA ARG A 27 1.00 7.79 -7.16
C ARG A 27 2.04 7.58 -6.09
N LEU A 28 3.01 6.73 -6.39
CA LEU A 28 4.07 6.41 -5.45
C LEU A 28 5.12 7.52 -5.48
N PRO A 29 5.67 7.91 -4.31
CA PRO A 29 6.73 8.91 -4.26
C PRO A 29 7.99 8.46 -5.00
N GLU A 30 8.91 9.39 -5.20
CA GLU A 30 10.23 9.05 -5.70
C GLU A 30 10.97 8.14 -4.71
N PHE A 31 11.67 7.15 -5.26
CA PHE A 31 12.41 6.17 -4.48
C PHE A 31 13.87 6.60 -4.34
N GLU A 32 14.42 6.41 -3.16
CA GLU A 32 15.85 6.49 -2.89
C GLU A 32 16.46 5.10 -2.76
N GLN A 33 17.69 4.96 -3.25
CA GLN A 33 18.48 3.76 -3.03
C GLN A 33 19.24 3.87 -1.72
N VAL A 34 19.07 2.87 -0.86
CA VAL A 34 19.68 2.82 0.48
C VAL A 34 20.54 1.58 0.59
N SER A 35 21.74 1.73 1.17
CA SER A 35 22.58 0.58 1.52
C SER A 35 22.44 0.22 2.99
N VAL A 36 22.18 -1.06 3.28
CA VAL A 36 21.99 -1.58 4.64
C VAL A 36 22.72 -2.91 4.78
N GLY A 37 23.69 -2.98 5.70
CA GLY A 37 24.42 -4.23 5.98
C GLY A 37 25.15 -4.83 4.78
N GLY A 38 25.57 -4.01 3.81
CA GLY A 38 26.19 -4.46 2.56
C GLY A 38 25.20 -4.84 1.44
N TYR A 39 23.90 -4.77 1.72
CA TYR A 39 22.82 -4.92 0.75
C TYR A 39 22.34 -3.57 0.24
N THR A 40 21.50 -3.62 -0.78
CA THR A 40 20.82 -2.49 -1.41
C THR A 40 19.30 -2.69 -1.33
N LYS A 41 18.56 -1.61 -1.06
CA LYS A 41 17.11 -1.59 -1.22
C LYS A 41 16.63 -0.26 -1.76
N LEU A 42 15.39 -0.22 -2.21
CA LEU A 42 14.67 1.01 -2.50
C LEU A 42 13.74 1.35 -1.34
N SER A 43 13.65 2.63 -1.01
CA SER A 43 12.78 3.16 0.03
C SER A 43 12.17 4.48 -0.43
N PHE A 44 11.07 4.89 0.21
CA PHE A 44 10.50 6.22 0.05
C PHE A 44 9.88 6.65 1.38
N ASP A 45 9.53 7.93 1.51
CA ASP A 45 8.91 8.44 2.75
C ASP A 45 7.58 7.73 3.02
N MET A 46 7.35 7.36 4.28
CA MET A 46 6.17 6.58 4.72
C MET A 46 6.06 5.16 4.13
N ALA A 47 7.11 4.65 3.49
CA ALA A 47 7.12 3.26 3.03
C ALA A 47 7.00 2.30 4.23
N GLY A 48 6.01 1.42 4.16
CA GLY A 48 6.02 0.17 4.92
C GLY A 48 6.93 -0.85 4.24
N SER A 49 7.13 -1.99 4.91
CA SER A 49 7.83 -3.14 4.32
C SER A 49 6.84 -4.29 4.09
N TYR A 50 7.05 -5.01 2.99
CA TYR A 50 6.41 -6.30 2.74
C TYR A 50 6.96 -7.32 3.74
N ASN A 51 6.26 -7.47 4.86
CA ASN A 51 6.78 -8.08 6.09
C ASN A 51 6.85 -9.61 6.03
N GLU A 52 7.86 -10.14 5.34
CA GLU A 52 8.22 -11.56 5.36
C GLU A 52 9.73 -11.68 5.63
N GLU A 53 10.06 -12.05 6.87
CA GLU A 53 11.45 -12.19 7.34
C GLU A 53 12.31 -12.99 6.37
N ALA A 54 13.55 -12.55 6.18
CA ALA A 54 14.55 -13.15 5.30
C ALA A 54 14.25 -13.17 3.80
N ARG A 55 13.09 -12.64 3.37
CA ARG A 55 12.75 -12.41 1.95
C ARG A 55 13.10 -10.98 1.53
N PRO A 56 13.12 -10.65 0.23
CA PRO A 56 13.41 -9.29 -0.22
C PRO A 56 12.56 -8.24 0.50
N ASP A 57 13.21 -7.20 1.04
CA ASP A 57 12.53 -6.04 1.62
C ASP A 57 11.96 -5.20 0.49
N ILE A 58 10.63 -5.21 0.38
CA ILE A 58 9.91 -4.50 -0.67
C ILE A 58 9.12 -3.35 -0.06
N PRO A 59 9.35 -2.11 -0.51
CA PRO A 59 8.62 -0.96 0.00
C PRO A 59 7.17 -1.01 -0.46
N ILE A 60 6.24 -0.78 0.46
CA ILE A 60 4.79 -0.76 0.20
C ILE A 60 4.17 0.55 0.70
N LEU A 61 3.15 1.04 0.00
CA LEU A 61 2.28 2.09 0.52
C LEU A 61 0.97 1.46 0.98
N SER A 62 0.50 1.81 2.17
CA SER A 62 -0.80 1.32 2.66
C SER A 62 -1.73 2.48 2.98
N ILE A 63 -2.98 2.35 2.56
CA ILE A 63 -4.03 3.32 2.78
C ILE A 63 -5.20 2.66 3.52
N LEU A 64 -5.99 3.45 4.24
CA LEU A 64 -7.27 2.99 4.76
C LEU A 64 -8.38 3.62 3.92
N VAL A 65 -9.31 2.80 3.49
CA VAL A 65 -10.50 3.24 2.76
C VAL A 65 -11.73 2.94 3.60
N ALA A 66 -12.59 3.94 3.84
CA ALA A 66 -13.88 3.70 4.49
C ALA A 66 -14.81 2.95 3.53
N ILE A 67 -15.45 1.92 4.04
CA ILE A 67 -16.36 1.05 3.28
C ILE A 67 -17.73 0.99 3.95
N PRO A 68 -18.82 0.70 3.18
CA PRO A 68 -20.14 0.49 3.73
C PRO A 68 -20.19 -0.60 4.80
N THR A 69 -21.17 -0.50 5.69
CA THR A 69 -21.34 -1.47 6.78
C THR A 69 -21.62 -2.86 6.21
N SER A 70 -20.95 -3.88 6.76
CA SER A 70 -21.08 -5.31 6.39
C SER A 70 -20.47 -5.69 5.03
N THR A 71 -19.58 -4.86 4.52
CA THR A 71 -18.82 -5.18 3.31
C THR A 71 -17.37 -5.57 3.60
N GLY A 72 -16.80 -6.42 2.75
CA GLY A 72 -15.37 -6.56 2.56
C GLY A 72 -14.97 -5.96 1.21
N GLY A 73 -13.74 -6.22 0.78
CA GLY A 73 -13.36 -5.84 -0.58
C GLY A 73 -12.14 -6.58 -1.09
N GLU A 74 -12.10 -6.74 -2.41
CA GLU A 74 -10.96 -7.25 -3.14
C GLU A 74 -10.44 -6.17 -4.08
N VAL A 75 -9.13 -5.95 -4.08
CA VAL A 75 -8.49 -4.97 -4.95
C VAL A 75 -8.14 -5.61 -6.29
N GLU A 76 -8.49 -4.92 -7.36
CA GLU A 76 -8.16 -5.22 -8.74
C GLU A 76 -7.29 -4.10 -9.29
N ILE A 77 -6.24 -4.45 -10.02
CA ILE A 77 -5.41 -3.49 -10.74
C ILE A 77 -6.01 -3.26 -12.12
N LEU A 78 -6.30 -2.00 -12.44
CA LEU A 78 -6.85 -1.59 -13.73
C LEU A 78 -5.75 -1.22 -14.71
N ASP A 79 -4.74 -0.48 -14.23
CA ASP A 79 -3.61 -0.01 -15.03
C ASP A 79 -2.41 0.33 -14.14
N THR A 80 -1.22 0.38 -14.72
CA THR A 80 0.03 0.72 -14.02
C THR A 80 0.98 1.50 -14.92
N ASP A 81 1.60 2.54 -14.37
CA ASP A 81 2.81 3.15 -14.93
C ASP A 81 4.02 2.72 -14.11
N TYR A 82 5.11 2.34 -14.78
CA TYR A 82 6.32 1.85 -14.12
C TYR A 82 7.57 2.07 -14.96
N GLU A 83 8.71 1.99 -14.29
CA GLU A 83 10.01 1.90 -14.93
C GLU A 83 10.78 0.66 -14.47
N ASP A 84 11.53 0.06 -15.38
CA ASP A 84 12.36 -1.11 -15.10
C ASP A 84 13.81 -0.64 -14.88
N ILE A 85 14.34 -0.84 -13.67
CA ILE A 85 15.71 -0.46 -13.29
C ILE A 85 16.56 -1.73 -13.19
N PRO A 86 17.73 -1.81 -13.88
CA PRO A 86 18.66 -2.91 -13.71
C PRO A 86 19.18 -3.00 -12.27
N ILE A 87 19.17 -4.21 -11.69
CA ILE A 87 19.63 -4.44 -10.32
C ILE A 87 20.43 -5.73 -10.20
N ASN A 88 21.21 -5.84 -9.13
CA ASN A 88 21.72 -7.12 -8.67
C ASN A 88 20.85 -7.66 -7.52
N ILE A 89 19.99 -8.62 -7.84
CA ILE A 89 19.07 -9.27 -6.89
C ILE A 89 19.82 -9.97 -5.75
N ASP A 90 21.03 -10.47 -6.01
CA ASP A 90 21.83 -11.13 -4.98
C ASP A 90 22.34 -10.16 -3.91
N THR A 91 22.25 -8.85 -4.18
CA THR A 91 22.58 -7.80 -3.22
C THR A 91 21.34 -7.08 -2.70
N TRP A 92 20.13 -7.54 -3.03
CA TRP A 92 18.91 -6.93 -2.49
C TRP A 92 18.75 -7.26 -1.00
N ALA A 93 18.37 -6.26 -0.19
CA ALA A 93 18.28 -6.41 1.25
C ALA A 93 17.12 -7.34 1.65
N PRO A 94 17.32 -8.27 2.60
CA PRO A 94 16.22 -9.00 3.20
C PRO A 94 15.49 -8.15 4.24
N VAL A 95 14.25 -8.52 4.55
CA VAL A 95 13.56 -8.07 5.75
C VAL A 95 14.31 -8.63 6.97
N PRO A 96 14.72 -7.79 7.94
CA PRO A 96 15.42 -8.25 9.14
C PRO A 96 14.50 -9.04 10.07
N ASP A 97 15.09 -9.80 10.98
CA ASP A 97 14.36 -10.41 12.10
C ASP A 97 13.91 -9.37 13.14
N ASP A 98 13.15 -9.82 14.14
CA ASP A 98 12.68 -8.98 15.26
C ASP A 98 13.83 -8.34 16.07
N ALA A 99 15.04 -8.91 16.00
CA ALA A 99 16.24 -8.37 16.65
C ALA A 99 17.05 -7.43 15.73
N GLY A 100 16.61 -7.23 14.48
CA GLY A 100 17.27 -6.39 13.48
C GLY A 100 18.39 -7.08 12.70
N ASN A 101 18.58 -8.39 12.84
CA ASN A 101 19.58 -9.13 12.09
C ASN A 101 19.13 -9.37 10.65
N LEU A 102 20.06 -9.18 9.71
CA LEU A 102 19.84 -9.44 8.30
C LEU A 102 20.37 -10.84 7.95
N TYR A 103 19.47 -11.71 7.51
CA TYR A 103 19.81 -12.99 6.90
C TYR A 103 18.86 -13.28 5.73
N ARG A 104 19.27 -14.13 4.79
CA ARG A 104 18.51 -14.41 3.56
C ARG A 104 18.01 -15.85 3.54
N ASP A 105 16.79 -16.03 3.06
CA ASP A 105 16.33 -17.33 2.59
C ASP A 105 16.93 -17.61 1.21
N GLU A 106 18.13 -18.22 1.20
CA GLU A 106 18.87 -18.52 -0.04
C GLU A 106 18.07 -19.39 -1.03
N LYS A 107 17.20 -20.26 -0.50
CA LYS A 107 16.32 -21.06 -1.35
C LYS A 107 15.31 -20.16 -2.05
N PHE A 108 14.65 -19.27 -1.31
CA PHE A 108 13.70 -18.33 -1.90
C PHE A 108 14.36 -17.46 -2.97
N TYR A 109 15.50 -16.83 -2.66
CA TYR A 109 16.23 -15.96 -3.59
C TYR A 109 16.73 -16.65 -4.86
N SER A 110 16.96 -17.97 -4.80
CA SER A 110 17.37 -18.75 -5.97
C SER A 110 16.20 -19.25 -6.83
N GLU A 111 14.99 -19.33 -6.26
CA GLU A 111 13.82 -19.96 -6.91
C GLU A 111 12.76 -18.98 -7.43
N PHE A 112 12.63 -17.78 -6.86
CA PHE A 112 11.56 -16.86 -7.29
C PHE A 112 11.79 -16.33 -8.71
N SER A 113 10.71 -16.24 -9.50
CA SER A 113 10.73 -15.56 -10.79
C SER A 113 10.37 -14.08 -10.65
N THR A 114 9.29 -13.79 -9.94
CA THR A 114 8.80 -12.44 -9.68
C THR A 114 8.31 -12.32 -8.25
N TYR A 115 8.78 -11.29 -7.53
CA TYR A 115 8.40 -11.04 -6.14
C TYR A 115 8.14 -9.57 -5.83
N PRO A 116 7.04 -9.24 -5.14
CA PRO A 116 5.91 -10.12 -4.83
C PRO A 116 5.10 -10.45 -6.09
N THR A 117 4.32 -11.54 -6.07
CA THR A 117 3.49 -11.92 -7.23
C THR A 117 2.31 -10.97 -7.45
N SER A 118 1.68 -10.52 -6.36
CA SER A 118 0.62 -9.50 -6.42
C SER A 118 1.18 -8.14 -6.03
N ILE A 119 0.76 -7.10 -6.76
CA ILE A 119 1.20 -5.72 -6.52
C ILE A 119 0.19 -4.90 -5.71
N ALA A 120 -0.97 -5.47 -5.39
CA ALA A 120 -1.87 -4.93 -4.40
C ALA A 120 -2.56 -6.04 -3.61
N LYS A 121 -2.96 -5.72 -2.38
CA LYS A 121 -3.80 -6.61 -1.56
C LYS A 121 -4.67 -5.82 -0.61
N THR A 122 -5.83 -6.37 -0.27
CA THR A 122 -6.67 -5.88 0.81
C THR A 122 -6.33 -6.61 2.11
N GLY A 123 -6.44 -5.90 3.24
CA GLY A 123 -6.31 -6.47 4.58
C GLY A 123 -7.65 -6.90 5.15
N ASN A 124 -7.65 -7.26 6.43
CA ASN A 124 -8.88 -7.52 7.17
C ASN A 124 -9.62 -6.21 7.46
N VAL A 125 -10.95 -6.23 7.36
CA VAL A 125 -11.80 -5.09 7.72
C VAL A 125 -11.61 -4.74 9.19
N GLY A 126 -11.25 -3.48 9.45
CA GLY A 126 -11.13 -2.89 10.77
C GLY A 126 -12.31 -1.97 11.10
N ILE A 127 -12.40 -1.58 12.37
CA ILE A 127 -13.35 -0.56 12.85
C ILE A 127 -12.53 0.58 13.45
N LEU A 128 -12.60 1.75 12.84
CA LEU A 128 -12.08 3.00 13.37
C LEU A 128 -13.27 3.82 13.90
N ARG A 129 -13.71 3.45 15.11
CA ARG A 129 -14.84 4.05 15.82
C ARG A 129 -16.11 4.06 14.96
N GLU A 130 -16.49 5.18 14.34
CA GLU A 130 -17.70 5.27 13.51
C GLU A 130 -17.51 4.71 12.09
N PHE A 131 -16.27 4.49 11.63
CA PHE A 131 -15.97 3.99 10.29
C PHE A 131 -15.56 2.52 10.29
N ARG A 132 -16.08 1.75 9.34
CA ARG A 132 -15.43 0.50 8.92
C ARG A 132 -14.41 0.84 7.85
N VAL A 133 -13.19 0.35 8.04
CA VAL A 133 -12.07 0.67 7.16
C VAL A 133 -11.45 -0.61 6.61
N LEU A 134 -11.07 -0.55 5.34
CA LEU A 134 -10.35 -1.60 4.65
C LEU A 134 -8.93 -1.12 4.36
N PRO A 135 -7.91 -1.74 4.95
CA PRO A 135 -6.54 -1.49 4.56
C PRO A 135 -6.31 -2.00 3.14
N VAL A 136 -5.66 -1.18 2.30
CA VAL A 136 -5.21 -1.58 0.97
C VAL A 136 -3.74 -1.25 0.87
N SER A 137 -2.94 -2.26 0.54
CA SER A 137 -1.49 -2.12 0.38
C SER A 137 -1.14 -2.25 -1.10
N PHE A 138 -0.30 -1.33 -1.55
CA PHE A 138 0.24 -1.27 -2.91
C PHE A 138 1.75 -1.48 -2.85
N VAL A 139 2.25 -2.31 -3.75
CA VAL A 139 3.67 -2.64 -3.86
C VAL A 139 4.36 -1.56 -4.68
N GLY A 140 5.39 -0.96 -4.11
CA GLY A 140 6.19 0.06 -4.79
C GLY A 140 7.16 -0.54 -5.81
N VAL A 141 7.70 -1.72 -5.49
CA VAL A 141 8.75 -2.37 -6.30
C VAL A 141 8.45 -3.85 -6.48
N GLN A 142 8.61 -4.36 -7.69
CA GLN A 142 8.55 -5.79 -7.97
C GLN A 142 9.88 -6.26 -8.59
N LEU A 143 10.51 -7.26 -7.98
CA LEU A 143 11.75 -7.84 -8.47
C LEU A 143 11.44 -8.90 -9.52
N ILE A 144 12.08 -8.84 -10.69
CA ILE A 144 11.93 -9.81 -11.77
C ILE A 144 13.29 -10.45 -12.02
N ARG A 145 13.43 -11.71 -11.61
CA ARG A 145 14.72 -12.40 -11.50
C ARG A 145 15.35 -12.70 -12.83
N GLU A 146 14.59 -13.28 -13.76
CA GLU A 146 15.10 -13.67 -15.08
C GLU A 146 15.62 -12.47 -15.88
N LYS A 147 15.12 -11.28 -15.57
CA LYS A 147 15.48 -10.03 -16.25
C LYS A 147 16.50 -9.19 -15.48
N HIS A 148 16.83 -9.55 -14.23
CA HIS A 148 17.70 -8.76 -13.34
C HIS A 148 17.24 -7.28 -13.22
N ILE A 149 15.93 -7.08 -13.02
CA ILE A 149 15.35 -5.73 -12.88
C ILE A 149 14.47 -5.61 -11.64
N ALA A 150 14.41 -4.39 -11.10
CA ALA A 150 13.37 -3.91 -10.22
C ALA A 150 12.39 -3.09 -11.06
N ARG A 151 11.15 -3.53 -11.12
CA ARG A 151 10.04 -2.75 -11.67
C ARG A 151 9.53 -1.82 -10.59
N VAL A 152 9.75 -0.52 -10.77
CA VAL A 152 9.35 0.54 -9.84
C VAL A 152 8.07 1.17 -10.36
N TYR A 153 6.99 1.03 -9.60
CA TYR A 153 5.69 1.58 -9.98
C TYR A 153 5.64 3.08 -9.67
N LYS A 154 5.21 3.88 -10.65
CA LYS A 154 5.00 5.32 -10.53
C LYS A 154 3.55 5.63 -10.20
N SER A 155 2.62 4.94 -10.87
CA SER A 155 1.20 4.97 -10.53
C SER A 155 0.56 3.60 -10.68
N ILE A 156 -0.48 3.37 -9.87
CA ILE A 156 -1.31 2.17 -9.93
C ILE A 156 -2.76 2.65 -9.89
N HIS A 157 -3.50 2.38 -10.97
CA HIS A 157 -4.95 2.55 -11.01
C HIS A 157 -5.60 1.29 -10.49
N PHE A 158 -6.53 1.46 -9.55
CA PHE A 158 -7.13 0.34 -8.85
C PHE A 158 -8.64 0.47 -8.73
N ARG A 159 -9.30 -0.68 -8.59
CA ARG A 159 -10.69 -0.81 -8.19
C ARG A 159 -10.78 -1.74 -7.00
N ILE A 160 -11.41 -1.30 -5.93
CA ILE A 160 -11.85 -2.17 -4.84
C ILE A 160 -13.27 -2.59 -5.15
N ARG A 161 -13.47 -3.89 -5.40
CA ARG A 161 -14.81 -4.47 -5.53
C ARG A 161 -15.33 -4.80 -4.14
N LEU A 162 -16.43 -4.16 -3.74
CA LEU A 162 -17.03 -4.37 -2.44
C LEU A 162 -17.87 -5.66 -2.44
N THR A 163 -17.67 -6.50 -1.43
CA THR A 163 -18.40 -7.76 -1.27
C THR A 163 -19.35 -7.66 -0.08
N GLY A 164 -20.55 -8.23 -0.19
CA GLY A 164 -21.55 -8.21 0.89
C GLY A 164 -22.71 -7.24 0.63
N SER A 165 -23.63 -7.16 1.59
CA SER A 165 -24.79 -6.27 1.53
C SER A 165 -24.45 -4.90 2.12
N ALA A 166 -24.40 -3.89 1.27
CA ALA A 166 -24.14 -2.52 1.68
C ALA A 166 -25.25 -2.01 2.61
N SER A 167 -24.88 -1.59 3.82
CA SER A 167 -25.66 -0.61 4.58
C SER A 167 -24.85 0.68 4.67
N PRO A 168 -25.51 1.86 4.64
CA PRO A 168 -24.81 3.14 4.65
C PRO A 168 -23.86 3.26 5.84
N VAL A 169 -22.79 4.05 5.65
CA VAL A 169 -21.86 4.41 6.72
C VAL A 169 -22.60 5.31 7.71
N SER A 170 -22.27 5.24 9.00
CA SER A 170 -22.90 6.09 10.01
C SER A 170 -22.49 7.56 9.81
N ASN A 171 -23.47 8.44 9.57
CA ASN A 171 -23.24 9.88 9.39
C ASN A 171 -23.07 10.67 10.70
N CYS A 172 -23.20 10.00 11.86
CA CYS A 172 -23.02 10.64 13.16
C CYS A 172 -21.53 10.61 13.55
N VAL A 173 -20.74 11.54 13.01
CA VAL A 173 -19.31 11.67 13.31
C VAL A 173 -19.09 12.69 14.42
N SER A 174 -18.31 12.33 15.45
CA SER A 174 -17.92 13.31 16.48
C SER A 174 -16.93 14.32 15.90
N GLU A 175 -17.23 15.61 16.01
CA GLU A 175 -16.40 16.70 15.45
C GLU A 175 -14.93 16.62 15.88
N SER A 176 -14.67 16.17 17.11
CA SER A 176 -13.31 16.05 17.66
C SER A 176 -12.44 15.02 16.94
N TYR A 177 -13.03 14.08 16.19
CA TYR A 177 -12.31 13.05 15.44
C TYR A 177 -12.16 13.37 13.95
N ILE A 178 -12.80 14.43 13.45
CA ILE A 178 -12.71 14.84 12.03
C ILE A 178 -11.25 14.98 11.55
N PRO A 179 -10.34 15.65 12.29
CA PRO A 179 -8.94 15.78 11.86
C PRO A 179 -8.24 14.42 11.74
N LEU A 180 -8.58 13.48 12.62
CA LEU A 180 -8.02 12.12 12.59
C LEU A 180 -8.52 11.36 11.36
N TYR A 181 -9.82 11.42 11.06
CA TYR A 181 -10.39 10.72 9.91
C TYR A 181 -9.87 11.26 8.59
N ARG A 182 -9.78 12.59 8.44
CA ARG A 182 -9.19 13.21 7.23
C ARG A 182 -7.72 12.83 7.04
N ALA A 183 -6.98 12.59 8.13
CA ALA A 183 -5.59 12.17 8.07
C ALA A 183 -5.40 10.67 7.79
N LEU A 184 -6.35 9.82 8.20
CA LEU A 184 -6.18 8.36 8.14
C LEU A 184 -6.98 7.66 7.04
N VAL A 185 -8.08 8.24 6.58
CA VAL A 185 -9.03 7.58 5.68
C VAL A 185 -9.06 8.32 4.33
N ALA A 186 -8.60 7.64 3.29
CA ALA A 186 -8.36 8.24 1.98
C ALA A 186 -9.61 8.84 1.31
N ASN A 187 -10.79 8.24 1.54
CA ASN A 187 -12.07 8.70 1.00
C ASN A 187 -12.96 9.40 2.04
N TYR A 188 -12.40 9.88 3.16
CA TYR A 188 -13.18 10.48 4.25
C TYR A 188 -14.08 11.62 3.79
N ASP A 189 -13.54 12.58 3.03
CA ASP A 189 -14.29 13.75 2.60
C ASP A 189 -15.45 13.38 1.64
N ILE A 190 -15.33 12.25 0.92
CA ILE A 190 -16.41 11.71 0.07
C ILE A 190 -17.51 11.13 0.96
N VAL A 191 -17.16 10.21 1.88
CA VAL A 191 -18.16 9.50 2.71
C VAL A 191 -18.83 10.41 3.75
N SER A 192 -18.17 11.49 4.17
CA SER A 192 -18.75 12.46 5.13
C SER A 192 -19.63 13.53 4.48
N SER A 193 -19.61 13.63 3.14
CA SER A 193 -20.42 14.59 2.37
C SER A 193 -21.78 14.02 1.90
N THR A 194 -22.00 12.72 2.07
CA THR A 194 -23.21 11.98 1.66
C THR A 194 -24.17 11.80 2.83
#